data_AF-A0A6L4Y6D0-F1
#
_entry.id   AF-A0A6L4Y6D0-F1
#
_cell.length_a   1.000
_cell.length_b   1.000
_cell.length_c   1.000
_cell.angle_alpha   90.00
_cell.angle_beta   90.00
_cell.angle_gamma   90.00
#
_symmetry.space_group_name_H-M   'P 1'
#
loop_
_entity.id
_entity.type
_entity.pdbx_description
1 polymer ?
#
loop_
_entity_poly.entity_id
_entity_poly.type
_entity_poly.pdbx_seq_one_letter_code
_entity_poly.pdbx_strand_id
1 'polypeptide(L)'
;MNKEKYSVAVVGATGAVGNEMIKILEERKFPVGKIKLLASSRSAGFSVEFHNKDIKVQILDEDSFKDIDIGLFSAGGTVSEKFAPVAASAGCIVVDNTSAFRMDSQVPLVVPEVNPYAIAQYKNKGIIANPNCSTIQMVVALKPIHDVAGIKRIVVSTYQAVSGTGKKAIDELQDQTRAILSFQDVECKVYPHQIAFNCLPHIDIFLENAYTKEEMKMVNETRKILDDDSR
;
A
#
# COMPACT_ATOMS: atom_id res chain seq x y z
N MET A 1 -13.50 2.58 22.74
CA MET A 1 -12.60 2.60 23.91
C MET A 1 -11.26 3.12 23.43
N ASN A 2 -10.81 4.27 23.91
CA ASN A 2 -9.46 4.75 23.61
C ASN A 2 -8.48 4.00 24.52
N LYS A 3 -7.55 3.24 23.93
CA LYS A 3 -6.41 2.69 24.67
C LYS A 3 -5.31 3.75 24.72
N GLU A 4 -4.56 3.79 25.81
CA GLU A 4 -3.34 4.61 25.89
C GLU A 4 -2.26 4.13 24.91
N LYS A 5 -2.22 2.81 24.64
CA LYS A 5 -1.29 2.18 23.70
C LYS A 5 -1.95 1.02 22.96
N TYR A 6 -1.49 0.76 21.75
CA TYR A 6 -1.96 -0.33 20.87
C TYR A 6 -0.86 -1.34 20.59
N SER A 7 -1.24 -2.62 20.47
CA SER A 7 -0.40 -3.66 19.88
C SER A 7 -0.52 -3.61 18.36
N VAL A 8 0.58 -3.35 17.66
CA VAL A 8 0.62 -3.16 16.20
C VAL A 8 1.43 -4.25 15.53
N ALA A 9 0.90 -4.86 14.47
CA ALA A 9 1.65 -5.74 13.58
C ALA A 9 1.93 -5.05 12.25
N VAL A 10 3.14 -5.22 11.70
CA VAL A 10 3.49 -4.78 10.35
C VAL A 10 3.82 -6.01 9.51
N VAL A 11 2.96 -6.31 8.54
CA VAL A 11 3.09 -7.46 7.63
C VAL A 11 3.75 -7.01 6.33
N GLY A 12 4.88 -7.64 5.99
CA GLY A 12 5.77 -7.15 4.94
C GLY A 12 6.83 -6.18 5.47
N ALA A 13 7.21 -6.32 6.75
CA ALA A 13 8.10 -5.40 7.46
C ALA A 13 9.47 -5.18 6.78
N THR A 14 9.96 -6.13 5.98
CA THR A 14 11.24 -6.01 5.26
C THR A 14 11.11 -5.37 3.87
N GLY A 15 9.89 -5.11 3.40
CA GLY A 15 9.65 -4.41 2.14
C GLY A 15 9.82 -2.90 2.27
N ALA A 16 9.92 -2.19 1.14
CA ALA A 16 10.10 -0.73 1.12
C ALA A 16 8.99 0.00 1.89
N VAL A 17 7.72 -0.34 1.61
CA VAL A 17 6.56 0.27 2.29
C VAL A 17 6.47 -0.16 3.76
N GLY A 18 6.79 -1.41 4.09
CA GLY A 18 6.78 -1.88 5.48
C GLY A 18 7.78 -1.12 6.37
N ASN A 19 8.99 -0.86 5.85
CA ASN A 19 9.98 -0.02 6.52
C ASN A 19 9.46 1.41 6.72
N GLU A 20 8.82 1.98 5.69
CA GLU A 20 8.24 3.33 5.80
C GLU A 20 7.08 3.38 6.82
N MET A 21 6.23 2.35 6.89
CA MET A 21 5.19 2.26 7.91
C MET A 21 5.78 2.29 9.33
N ILE A 22 6.87 1.54 9.58
CA ILE A 22 7.54 1.50 10.89
C ILE A 22 8.13 2.87 11.24
N LYS A 23 8.78 3.51 10.27
CA LYS A 23 9.34 4.85 10.42
C LYS A 23 8.26 5.91 10.71
N ILE A 24 7.15 5.90 9.97
CA ILE A 24 6.04 6.84 10.16
C ILE A 24 5.35 6.63 11.52
N LEU A 25 5.24 5.39 12.01
CA LEU A 25 4.73 5.12 13.37
C LEU A 25 5.60 5.83 14.42
N GLU A 26 6.92 5.82 14.26
CA GLU A 26 7.86 6.49 15.15
C GLU A 26 7.82 8.02 15.01
N GLU A 27 7.95 8.54 13.79
CA GLU A 27 7.98 9.98 13.51
C GLU A 27 6.69 10.68 13.98
N ARG A 28 5.54 10.03 13.77
CA ARG A 28 4.23 10.54 14.21
C ARG A 28 3.94 10.26 15.68
N LYS A 29 4.86 9.63 16.40
CA LYS A 29 4.70 9.23 17.81
C LYS A 29 3.40 8.47 18.03
N PHE A 30 3.07 7.55 17.12
CA PHE A 30 1.88 6.72 17.25
C PHE A 30 1.97 5.94 18.57
N PRO A 31 0.87 5.82 19.34
CA PRO A 31 0.89 5.19 20.67
C PRO A 31 1.05 3.67 20.57
N VAL A 32 2.22 3.19 20.14
CA VAL A 32 2.57 1.77 20.07
C VAL A 32 3.00 1.27 21.46
N GLY A 33 2.35 0.22 21.95
CA GLY A 33 2.75 -0.51 23.16
C GLY A 33 3.67 -1.66 22.84
N LYS A 34 3.23 -2.53 21.91
CA LYS A 34 3.99 -3.68 21.40
C LYS A 34 3.96 -3.64 19.88
N ILE A 35 5.11 -3.82 19.24
CA ILE A 35 5.21 -3.97 17.79
C ILE A 35 5.59 -5.40 17.42
N LYS A 36 4.94 -5.97 16.41
CA LYS A 36 5.27 -7.27 15.84
C LYS A 36 5.59 -7.11 14.36
N LEU A 37 6.82 -7.41 13.97
CA LEU A 37 7.27 -7.32 12.59
C LEU A 37 7.17 -8.69 11.93
N LEU A 38 6.40 -8.78 10.85
CA LEU A 38 6.02 -10.04 10.21
C LEU A 38 6.46 -10.04 8.74
N ALA A 39 7.07 -11.13 8.30
CA ALA A 39 7.46 -11.32 6.90
C ALA A 39 7.47 -12.80 6.51
N SER A 40 7.84 -13.08 5.26
CA SER A 40 8.06 -14.46 4.80
C SER A 40 9.21 -15.14 5.56
N SER A 41 9.26 -16.48 5.51
CA SER A 41 10.35 -17.27 6.10
C SER A 41 11.75 -16.87 5.62
N ARG A 42 11.87 -16.40 4.36
CA ARG A 42 13.15 -15.88 3.79
C ARG A 42 13.65 -14.63 4.51
N SER A 43 12.76 -13.89 5.15
CA SER A 43 13.03 -12.66 5.88
C SER A 43 12.98 -12.83 7.40
N ALA A 44 12.80 -14.05 7.88
CA ALA A 44 12.83 -14.33 9.32
C ALA A 44 14.25 -14.16 9.85
N GLY A 45 14.39 -13.51 11.00
CA GLY A 45 15.69 -13.31 11.67
C GLY A 45 16.42 -12.01 11.29
N PHE A 46 15.96 -11.27 10.28
CA PHE A 46 16.37 -9.88 10.11
C PHE A 46 15.86 -9.03 11.28
N SER A 47 16.53 -7.91 11.55
CA SER A 47 16.07 -6.90 12.51
C SER A 47 15.73 -5.62 11.78
N VAL A 48 14.72 -4.90 12.27
CA VAL A 48 14.41 -3.53 11.88
C VAL A 48 14.40 -2.68 13.14
N GLU A 49 15.00 -1.50 13.06
CA GLU A 49 15.06 -0.56 14.18
C GLU A 49 13.69 0.09 14.42
N PHE A 50 13.26 0.17 15.68
CA PHE A 50 12.10 0.94 16.12
C PHE A 50 12.36 1.48 17.53
N HIS A 51 12.32 2.80 17.72
CA HIS A 51 12.66 3.46 18.99
C HIS A 51 14.06 3.12 19.50
N ASN A 52 15.06 3.19 18.60
CA ASN A 52 16.46 2.84 18.87
C ASN A 52 16.64 1.41 19.41
N LYS A 53 15.73 0.50 19.07
CA LYS A 53 15.78 -0.91 19.45
C LYS A 53 15.63 -1.78 18.22
N ASP A 54 16.49 -2.78 18.10
CA ASP A 54 16.38 -3.82 17.07
C ASP A 54 15.22 -4.76 17.38
N ILE A 55 14.19 -4.72 16.53
CA ILE A 55 13.05 -5.63 16.61
C ILE A 55 13.25 -6.75 15.59
N LYS A 56 13.29 -7.99 16.07
CA LYS A 56 13.39 -9.17 15.20
C LYS A 56 12.12 -9.37 14.38
N VAL A 57 12.32 -9.59 13.09
CA VAL A 57 11.28 -9.99 12.14
C VAL A 57 10.94 -11.47 12.36
N GLN A 58 9.66 -11.73 12.58
CA GLN A 58 9.09 -13.05 12.81
C GLN A 58 8.40 -13.56 11.53
N ILE A 59 8.22 -14.88 11.47
CA ILE A 59 7.49 -15.51 10.37
C ILE A 59 6.02 -15.14 10.49
N LEU A 60 5.40 -14.75 9.37
CA LEU A 60 3.96 -14.61 9.25
C LEU A 60 3.30 -15.99 9.18
N ASP A 61 2.41 -16.25 10.14
CA ASP A 61 1.57 -17.44 10.24
C ASP A 61 0.17 -17.09 10.76
N GLU A 62 -0.70 -18.08 10.91
CA GLU A 62 -2.11 -17.88 11.29
C GLU A 62 -2.27 -17.45 12.75
N ASP A 63 -1.33 -17.85 13.61
CA ASP A 63 -1.28 -17.47 15.04
C ASP A 63 -0.66 -16.09 15.26
N SER A 64 -0.22 -15.42 14.18
CA SER A 64 0.58 -14.21 14.28
C SER A 64 -0.17 -13.03 14.88
N PHE A 65 -1.50 -13.05 14.87
CA PHE A 65 -2.37 -11.91 15.18
C PHE A 65 -3.02 -11.98 16.56
N LYS A 66 -2.68 -12.99 17.37
CA LYS A 66 -3.13 -13.04 18.76
C LYS A 66 -2.63 -11.81 19.54
N ASP A 67 -3.55 -11.17 20.27
CA ASP A 67 -3.31 -9.95 21.07
C ASP A 67 -2.79 -8.74 20.27
N ILE A 68 -3.08 -8.69 18.96
CA ILE A 68 -2.79 -7.56 18.08
C ILE A 68 -4.06 -6.72 17.88
N ASP A 69 -3.96 -5.42 18.11
CA ASP A 69 -5.07 -4.49 17.92
C ASP A 69 -5.18 -4.03 16.46
N ILE A 70 -4.03 -3.71 15.84
CA ILE A 70 -3.96 -3.14 14.49
C ILE A 70 -2.92 -3.88 13.66
N GLY A 71 -3.27 -4.28 12.44
CA GLY A 71 -2.39 -4.90 11.47
C GLY A 71 -2.21 -4.03 10.24
N LEU A 72 -1.00 -3.55 9.99
CA LEU A 72 -0.64 -2.81 8.78
C LEU A 72 -0.07 -3.79 7.75
N PHE A 73 -0.77 -3.98 6.64
CA PHE A 73 -0.44 -4.99 5.65
C PHE A 73 0.15 -4.38 4.38
N SER A 74 1.32 -4.85 3.98
CA SER A 74 1.98 -4.45 2.74
C SER A 74 2.88 -5.58 2.19
N ALA A 75 2.34 -6.80 2.12
CA ALA A 75 3.07 -8.00 1.67
C ALA A 75 2.58 -8.59 0.33
N GLY A 76 1.72 -7.86 -0.39
CA GLY A 76 1.16 -8.28 -1.68
C GLY A 76 -0.23 -8.94 -1.56
N GLY A 77 -1.02 -8.83 -2.64
CA GLY A 77 -2.45 -9.17 -2.63
C GLY A 77 -2.76 -10.58 -2.15
N THR A 78 -2.04 -11.59 -2.65
CA THR A 78 -2.25 -13.00 -2.25
C THR A 78 -1.98 -13.24 -0.76
N VAL A 79 -1.02 -12.52 -0.17
CA VAL A 79 -0.77 -12.61 1.28
C VAL A 79 -1.91 -11.97 2.05
N SER A 80 -2.40 -10.82 1.60
CA SER A 80 -3.54 -10.14 2.22
C SER A 80 -4.84 -10.96 2.11
N GLU A 81 -5.12 -11.56 0.95
CA GLU A 81 -6.27 -12.45 0.74
C GLU A 81 -6.29 -13.62 1.74
N LYS A 82 -5.11 -14.18 2.06
CA LYS A 82 -4.98 -15.24 3.05
C LYS A 82 -5.06 -14.72 4.49
N PHE A 83 -4.25 -13.73 4.84
CA PHE A 83 -4.00 -13.40 6.25
C PHE A 83 -4.83 -12.24 6.80
N ALA A 84 -5.39 -11.36 5.97
CA ALA A 84 -6.26 -10.30 6.47
C ALA A 84 -7.55 -10.86 7.11
N PRO A 85 -8.25 -11.86 6.53
CA PRO A 85 -9.40 -12.49 7.20
C PRO A 85 -9.01 -13.23 8.49
N VAL A 86 -7.83 -13.86 8.52
CA VAL A 86 -7.31 -14.54 9.72
C VAL A 86 -7.04 -13.54 10.84
N ALA A 87 -6.38 -12.42 10.53
CA ALA A 87 -6.13 -11.35 11.48
C ALA A 87 -7.44 -10.74 12.00
N ALA A 88 -8.38 -10.42 11.12
CA ALA A 88 -9.70 -9.91 11.49
C ALA A 88 -10.46 -10.85 12.42
N SER A 89 -10.42 -12.16 12.14
CA SER A 89 -11.05 -13.19 12.98
C SER A 89 -10.42 -13.30 14.37
N ALA A 90 -9.13 -12.95 14.50
CA ALA A 90 -8.43 -12.86 15.79
C ALA A 90 -8.69 -11.54 16.55
N GLY A 91 -9.54 -10.66 16.01
CA GLY A 91 -9.88 -9.36 16.62
C GLY A 91 -8.97 -8.20 16.22
N CYS A 92 -8.02 -8.43 15.31
CA CYS A 92 -7.12 -7.40 14.78
C CYS A 92 -7.82 -6.57 13.70
N ILE A 93 -7.77 -5.24 13.79
CA ILE A 93 -8.24 -4.36 12.71
C ILE A 93 -7.15 -4.24 11.65
N VAL A 94 -7.44 -4.72 10.46
CA VAL A 94 -6.49 -4.73 9.34
C VAL A 94 -6.61 -3.45 8.53
N VAL A 95 -5.48 -2.79 8.27
CA VAL A 95 -5.34 -1.74 7.26
C VAL A 95 -4.46 -2.30 6.14
N ASP A 96 -5.08 -2.59 5.00
CA ASP A 96 -4.46 -3.31 3.89
C ASP A 96 -4.04 -2.39 2.75
N ASN A 97 -2.72 -2.26 2.51
CA ASN A 97 -2.13 -1.49 1.41
C ASN A 97 -1.95 -2.33 0.13
N THR A 98 -2.84 -3.30 -0.10
CA THR A 98 -2.87 -4.05 -1.36
C THR A 98 -4.15 -3.78 -2.11
N SER A 99 -4.23 -4.23 -3.37
CA SER A 99 -5.46 -4.10 -4.15
C SER A 99 -6.51 -5.15 -3.79
N ALA A 100 -6.22 -6.13 -2.92
CA ALA A 100 -7.05 -7.30 -2.68
C ALA A 100 -8.50 -6.97 -2.30
N PHE A 101 -8.68 -6.01 -1.39
CA PHE A 101 -9.99 -5.69 -0.83
C PHE A 101 -10.56 -4.33 -1.25
N ARG A 102 -9.85 -3.57 -2.10
CA ARG A 102 -10.23 -2.18 -2.42
C ARG A 102 -11.62 -2.07 -3.03
N MET A 103 -12.02 -3.03 -3.85
CA MET A 103 -13.32 -3.02 -4.54
C MET A 103 -14.36 -3.93 -3.88
N ASP A 104 -14.04 -4.58 -2.76
CA ASP A 104 -15.03 -5.34 -1.98
C ASP A 104 -16.07 -4.38 -1.38
N SER A 105 -17.35 -4.65 -1.59
CA SER A 105 -18.45 -3.77 -1.13
C SER A 105 -18.60 -3.74 0.40
N GLN A 106 -18.06 -4.74 1.11
CA GLN A 106 -18.10 -4.80 2.57
C GLN A 106 -16.84 -4.19 3.22
N VAL A 107 -15.83 -3.80 2.43
CA VAL A 107 -14.58 -3.22 2.94
C VAL A 107 -14.51 -1.74 2.55
N PRO A 108 -14.37 -0.81 3.51
CA PRO A 108 -14.22 0.60 3.17
C PRO A 108 -12.86 0.88 2.51
N LEU A 109 -12.88 1.75 1.50
CA LEU A 109 -11.70 2.28 0.84
C LEU A 109 -11.52 3.74 1.28
N VAL A 110 -10.49 4.00 2.09
CA VAL A 110 -10.44 5.23 2.91
C VAL A 110 -9.25 6.12 2.56
N VAL A 111 -9.55 7.40 2.34
CA VAL A 111 -8.59 8.52 2.40
C VAL A 111 -9.07 9.46 3.50
N PRO A 112 -8.32 9.62 4.61
CA PRO A 112 -8.79 10.36 5.79
C PRO A 112 -9.24 11.80 5.50
N GLU A 113 -8.62 12.48 4.55
CA GLU A 113 -8.94 13.85 4.15
C GLU A 113 -10.18 13.96 3.26
N VAL A 114 -10.69 12.83 2.74
CA VAL A 114 -11.75 12.80 1.72
C VAL A 114 -13.02 12.15 2.26
N ASN A 115 -12.91 10.94 2.79
CA ASN A 115 -14.06 10.16 3.25
C ASN A 115 -13.80 9.50 4.64
N PRO A 116 -13.45 10.28 5.68
CA PRO A 116 -13.09 9.73 7.00
C PRO A 116 -14.23 8.94 7.64
N TYR A 117 -15.48 9.28 7.32
CA TYR A 117 -16.67 8.58 7.84
C TYR A 117 -16.73 7.11 7.39
N ALA A 118 -16.17 6.77 6.23
CA ALA A 118 -16.20 5.41 5.68
C ALA A 118 -15.43 4.43 6.58
N ILE A 119 -14.47 4.90 7.38
CA ILE A 119 -13.70 4.05 8.29
C ILE A 119 -14.61 3.25 9.21
N ALA A 120 -15.78 3.78 9.63
CA ALA A 120 -16.71 3.10 10.52
C ALA A 120 -17.22 1.75 9.99
N GLN A 121 -17.17 1.54 8.68
CA GLN A 121 -17.56 0.29 8.03
C GLN A 121 -16.54 -0.84 8.22
N TYR A 122 -15.38 -0.58 8.84
CA TYR A 122 -14.38 -1.61 9.17
C TYR A 122 -14.99 -2.80 9.93
N LYS A 123 -16.07 -2.55 10.70
CA LYS A 123 -16.77 -3.56 11.50
C LYS A 123 -17.38 -4.70 10.68
N ASN A 124 -17.59 -4.51 9.38
CA ASN A 124 -18.18 -5.52 8.50
C ASN A 124 -17.27 -6.75 8.33
N LYS A 125 -15.96 -6.52 8.14
CA LYS A 125 -14.97 -7.58 7.90
C LYS A 125 -13.72 -7.49 8.77
N GLY A 126 -13.61 -6.48 9.64
CA GLY A 126 -12.38 -6.16 10.38
C GLY A 126 -11.26 -5.62 9.49
N ILE A 127 -11.56 -5.21 8.26
CA ILE A 127 -10.58 -4.80 7.25
C ILE A 127 -10.93 -3.39 6.74
N ILE A 128 -9.91 -2.57 6.54
CA ILE A 128 -9.95 -1.26 5.88
C ILE A 128 -8.94 -1.32 4.72
N ALA A 129 -9.37 -0.97 3.52
CA ALA A 129 -8.48 -0.93 2.37
C ALA A 129 -7.83 0.45 2.24
N ASN A 130 -6.51 0.46 2.03
CA ASN A 130 -5.76 1.66 1.67
C ASN A 130 -5.66 1.76 0.14
N PRO A 131 -6.00 2.92 -0.47
CA PRO A 131 -6.08 3.05 -1.93
C PRO A 131 -4.72 3.02 -2.64
N ASN A 132 -4.78 3.02 -3.97
CA ASN A 132 -3.64 3.20 -4.86
C ASN A 132 -2.99 4.57 -4.61
N CYS A 133 -1.67 4.60 -4.66
CA CYS A 133 -0.87 5.80 -4.40
C CYS A 133 -1.23 6.98 -5.32
N SER A 134 -1.39 6.74 -6.62
CA SER A 134 -1.79 7.75 -7.60
C SER A 134 -3.21 8.26 -7.33
N THR A 135 -4.11 7.39 -6.91
CA THR A 135 -5.47 7.78 -6.50
C THR A 135 -5.44 8.68 -5.27
N ILE A 136 -4.70 8.30 -4.20
CA ILE A 136 -4.64 9.06 -2.93
C ILE A 136 -4.25 10.52 -3.19
N GLN A 137 -3.11 10.74 -3.87
CA GLN A 137 -2.64 12.10 -4.13
C GLN A 137 -3.62 12.93 -4.97
N MET A 138 -4.31 12.27 -5.91
CA MET A 138 -5.27 12.92 -6.79
C MET A 138 -6.52 13.34 -6.02
N VAL A 139 -7.14 12.43 -5.26
CA VAL A 139 -8.39 12.74 -4.56
C VAL A 139 -8.21 13.72 -3.42
N VAL A 140 -7.05 13.71 -2.73
CA VAL A 140 -6.73 14.74 -1.72
C VAL A 140 -6.71 16.14 -2.35
N ALA A 141 -6.08 16.29 -3.52
CA ALA A 141 -6.02 17.56 -4.22
C ALA A 141 -7.38 17.99 -4.80
N LEU A 142 -8.16 17.03 -5.29
CA LEU A 142 -9.41 17.30 -6.00
C LEU A 142 -10.62 17.47 -5.07
N LYS A 143 -10.63 16.87 -3.87
CA LYS A 143 -11.79 16.88 -2.98
C LYS A 143 -12.30 18.31 -2.68
N PRO A 144 -11.48 19.30 -2.31
CA PRO A 144 -11.98 20.66 -2.08
C PRO A 144 -12.63 21.30 -3.31
N ILE A 145 -12.14 20.98 -4.51
CA ILE A 145 -12.71 21.49 -5.78
C ILE A 145 -14.04 20.79 -6.07
N HIS A 146 -14.08 19.47 -5.87
CA HIS A 146 -15.28 18.66 -6.06
C HIS A 146 -16.41 19.11 -5.13
N ASP A 147 -16.11 19.44 -3.87
CA ASP A 147 -17.12 19.90 -2.90
C ASP A 147 -17.75 21.24 -3.26
N VAL A 148 -17.02 22.12 -3.94
CA VAL A 148 -17.50 23.47 -4.29
C VAL A 148 -18.19 23.48 -5.66
N ALA A 149 -17.65 22.78 -6.65
CA ALA A 149 -18.05 22.93 -8.04
C ALA A 149 -18.58 21.65 -8.70
N GLY A 150 -18.37 20.48 -8.08
CA GLY A 150 -18.63 19.18 -8.71
C GLY A 150 -17.70 18.91 -9.89
N ILE A 151 -16.94 17.82 -9.84
CA ILE A 151 -16.06 17.43 -10.95
C ILE A 151 -16.78 16.42 -11.83
N LYS A 152 -17.02 16.78 -13.09
CA LYS A 152 -17.66 15.89 -14.09
C LYS A 152 -16.69 14.99 -14.84
N ARG A 153 -15.44 15.43 -15.01
CA ARG A 153 -14.43 14.69 -15.78
C ARG A 153 -13.03 15.03 -15.30
N ILE A 154 -12.21 13.98 -15.17
CA ILE A 154 -10.79 14.09 -14.89
C ILE A 154 -10.05 13.47 -16.08
N VAL A 155 -9.03 14.16 -16.59
CA VAL A 155 -8.04 13.61 -17.52
C VAL A 155 -6.69 13.79 -16.84
N VAL A 156 -5.99 12.69 -16.58
CA VAL A 156 -4.74 12.67 -15.83
C VAL A 156 -3.72 11.83 -16.57
N SER A 157 -2.48 12.32 -16.62
CA SER A 157 -1.32 11.58 -17.11
C SER A 157 -0.31 11.48 -15.98
N THR A 158 0.14 10.26 -15.68
CA THR A 158 0.98 10.01 -14.51
C THR A 158 2.45 9.94 -14.90
N TYR A 159 3.30 10.37 -13.97
CA TYR A 159 4.75 10.25 -14.04
C TYR A 159 5.21 9.46 -12.81
N GLN A 160 4.98 8.14 -12.84
CA GLN A 160 5.19 7.27 -11.69
C GLN A 160 6.66 6.83 -11.60
N ALA A 161 7.24 6.94 -10.41
CA ALA A 161 8.60 6.50 -10.15
C ALA A 161 8.70 4.97 -9.99
N VAL A 162 9.87 4.41 -10.29
CA VAL A 162 10.16 2.96 -10.15
C VAL A 162 9.94 2.41 -8.75
N SER A 163 9.97 3.26 -7.73
CA SER A 163 9.66 2.89 -6.35
C SER A 163 8.29 2.22 -6.17
N GLY A 164 7.32 2.52 -7.03
CA GLY A 164 6.01 1.86 -7.03
C GLY A 164 6.05 0.36 -7.34
N THR A 165 7.07 -0.08 -8.09
CA THR A 165 7.33 -1.51 -8.38
C THR A 165 8.15 -2.17 -7.25
N GLY A 166 8.73 -1.37 -6.36
CA GLY A 166 9.48 -1.83 -5.18
C GLY A 166 10.99 -1.83 -5.36
N LYS A 167 11.69 -2.32 -4.32
CA LYS A 167 13.15 -2.18 -4.18
C LYS A 167 13.95 -2.65 -5.40
N LYS A 168 13.61 -3.80 -5.98
CA LYS A 168 14.33 -4.35 -7.14
C LYS A 168 14.29 -3.40 -8.36
N ALA A 169 13.20 -2.67 -8.55
CA ALA A 169 13.08 -1.71 -9.64
C ALA A 169 13.91 -0.43 -9.40
N ILE A 170 14.05 -0.04 -8.12
CA ILE A 170 14.96 1.05 -7.72
C ILE A 170 16.40 0.64 -8.02
N ASP A 171 16.79 -0.58 -7.60
CA ASP A 171 18.12 -1.14 -7.85
C ASP A 171 18.38 -1.24 -9.37
N GLU A 172 17.42 -1.72 -10.16
CA GLU A 172 17.52 -1.79 -11.63
C GLU A 172 17.73 -0.42 -12.26
N LEU A 173 16.95 0.60 -11.91
CA LEU A 173 17.14 1.94 -12.46
C LEU A 173 18.55 2.46 -12.15
N GLN A 174 19.05 2.23 -10.94
CA GLN A 174 20.39 2.64 -10.53
C GLN A 174 21.47 1.93 -11.33
N ASP A 175 21.35 0.61 -11.50
CA ASP A 175 22.33 -0.21 -12.23
C ASP A 175 22.34 0.09 -13.72
N GLN A 176 21.16 0.23 -14.35
CA GLN A 176 21.06 0.66 -15.75
C GLN A 176 21.67 2.05 -15.98
N THR A 177 21.43 2.99 -15.05
CA THR A 177 22.01 4.34 -15.15
C THR A 177 23.53 4.29 -15.07
N ARG A 178 24.10 3.50 -14.14
CA ARG A 178 25.55 3.32 -14.03
C ARG A 178 26.15 2.69 -15.28
N ALA A 179 25.51 1.64 -15.81
CA ALA A 179 25.97 0.96 -17.02
C ALA A 179 26.06 1.93 -18.21
N ILE A 180 25.00 2.72 -18.45
CA ILE A 180 24.95 3.71 -19.53
C ILE A 180 26.06 4.75 -19.38
N LEU A 181 26.23 5.32 -18.18
CA LEU A 181 27.26 6.33 -17.92
C LEU A 181 28.68 5.77 -17.98
N SER A 182 28.82 4.44 -17.90
CA SER A 182 30.10 3.72 -18.00
C SER A 182 30.32 3.07 -19.37
N PHE A 183 29.45 3.35 -20.35
CA PHE A 183 29.47 2.75 -21.69
C PHE A 183 29.43 1.21 -21.68
N GLN A 184 28.67 0.64 -20.74
CA GLN A 184 28.43 -0.80 -20.60
C GLN A 184 27.02 -1.18 -21.08
N ASP A 185 26.82 -2.47 -21.33
CA ASP A 185 25.52 -3.01 -21.72
C ASP A 185 24.48 -2.89 -20.59
N VAL A 186 23.24 -2.62 -20.98
CA VAL A 186 22.10 -2.47 -20.09
C VAL A 186 21.36 -3.79 -19.94
N GLU A 187 21.18 -4.25 -18.70
CA GLU A 187 20.34 -5.41 -18.38
C GLU A 187 18.95 -4.98 -17.90
N CYS A 188 17.90 -5.60 -18.44
CA CYS A 188 16.51 -5.41 -18.03
C CYS A 188 16.02 -6.69 -17.32
N LYS A 189 15.81 -6.63 -16.00
CA LYS A 189 15.43 -7.80 -15.16
C LYS A 189 14.04 -7.67 -14.58
N VAL A 190 13.62 -6.46 -14.24
CA VAL A 190 12.35 -6.11 -13.60
C VAL A 190 11.37 -5.59 -14.64
N TYR A 191 11.81 -4.64 -15.47
CA TYR A 191 11.00 -4.14 -16.57
C TYR A 191 11.33 -4.88 -17.87
N PRO A 192 10.35 -5.06 -18.79
CA PRO A 192 10.60 -5.68 -20.09
C PRO A 192 11.44 -4.80 -21.02
N HIS A 193 11.59 -3.51 -20.70
CA HIS A 193 12.33 -2.52 -21.47
C HIS A 193 13.17 -1.65 -20.52
N GLN A 194 14.25 -1.07 -21.04
CA GLN A 194 15.10 -0.14 -20.30
C GLN A 194 14.28 0.99 -19.69
N ILE A 195 14.49 1.26 -18.40
CA ILE A 195 13.84 2.36 -17.68
C ILE A 195 14.77 3.56 -17.50
N ALA A 196 16.09 3.35 -17.43
CA ALA A 196 17.04 4.46 -17.35
C ALA A 196 16.96 5.33 -18.62
N PHE A 197 16.82 6.64 -18.42
CA PHE A 197 16.65 7.64 -19.51
C PHE A 197 15.49 7.33 -20.47
N ASN A 198 14.44 6.66 -19.99
CA ASN A 198 13.29 6.27 -20.80
C ASN A 198 11.96 6.50 -20.06
N CYS A 199 10.84 6.39 -20.78
CA CYS A 199 9.49 6.42 -20.23
C CYS A 199 8.70 5.22 -20.76
N LEU A 200 8.05 4.47 -19.85
CA LEU A 200 7.25 3.29 -20.21
C LEU A 200 5.76 3.59 -20.02
N PRO A 201 4.95 3.61 -21.10
CA PRO A 201 3.51 3.87 -21.02
C PRO A 201 2.72 2.59 -20.66
N HIS A 202 3.20 1.80 -19.70
CA HIS A 202 2.62 0.52 -19.32
C HIS A 202 2.94 0.22 -17.85
N ILE A 203 1.91 0.26 -17.00
CA ILE A 203 2.02 -0.06 -15.57
C ILE A 203 0.92 -1.05 -15.22
N ASP A 204 1.30 -2.17 -14.60
CA ASP A 204 0.41 -3.33 -14.37
C ASP A 204 -0.02 -3.96 -15.72
N ILE A 205 -1.00 -4.86 -15.73
CA ILE A 205 -1.43 -5.58 -16.94
C ILE A 205 -2.44 -4.78 -17.78
N PHE A 206 -2.47 -5.01 -19.10
CA PHE A 206 -3.58 -4.58 -19.95
C PHE A 206 -4.88 -5.33 -19.64
N LEU A 207 -6.00 -4.63 -19.77
CA LEU A 207 -7.35 -5.16 -19.68
C LEU A 207 -8.02 -5.16 -21.06
N GLU A 208 -9.17 -5.83 -21.19
CA GLU A 208 -9.90 -5.96 -22.46
C GLU A 208 -10.30 -4.62 -23.08
N ASN A 209 -10.50 -3.58 -22.25
CA ASN A 209 -10.85 -2.23 -22.69
C ASN A 209 -9.64 -1.39 -23.13
N ALA A 210 -8.47 -2.02 -23.32
CA ALA A 210 -7.19 -1.42 -23.68
C ALA A 210 -6.55 -0.50 -22.64
N TYR A 211 -7.22 -0.23 -21.52
CA TYR A 211 -6.58 0.40 -20.36
C TYR A 211 -5.75 -0.64 -19.60
N THR A 212 -4.71 -0.16 -18.94
CA THR A 212 -3.99 -0.90 -17.92
C THR A 212 -4.81 -0.99 -16.63
N LYS A 213 -4.48 -1.99 -15.81
CA LYS A 213 -5.08 -2.15 -14.48
C LYS A 213 -4.74 -0.97 -13.57
N GLU A 214 -3.60 -0.33 -13.73
CA GLU A 214 -3.24 0.88 -12.97
C GLU A 214 -4.17 2.05 -13.31
N GLU A 215 -4.45 2.29 -14.59
CA GLU A 215 -5.41 3.32 -15.02
C GLU A 215 -6.82 3.03 -14.50
N MET A 216 -7.26 1.77 -14.56
CA MET A 216 -8.59 1.41 -14.05
C MET A 216 -8.70 1.45 -12.53
N LYS A 217 -7.60 1.27 -11.76
CA LYS A 217 -7.59 1.56 -10.32
C LYS A 217 -7.90 3.04 -10.07
N MET A 218 -7.26 3.95 -10.80
CA MET A 218 -7.52 5.39 -10.64
C MET A 218 -8.99 5.74 -10.90
N VAL A 219 -9.61 5.12 -11.93
CA VAL A 219 -11.04 5.33 -12.22
C VAL A 219 -11.93 4.76 -11.11
N ASN A 220 -11.79 3.47 -10.81
CA ASN A 220 -12.71 2.76 -9.92
C ASN A 220 -12.57 3.18 -8.46
N GLU A 221 -11.33 3.37 -8.00
CA GLU A 221 -11.07 3.77 -6.62
C GLU A 221 -11.52 5.21 -6.37
N THR A 222 -11.33 6.13 -7.33
CA THR A 222 -11.81 7.52 -7.21
C THR A 222 -13.33 7.55 -7.02
N ARG A 223 -14.08 6.79 -7.83
CA ARG A 223 -15.54 6.71 -7.71
C ARG A 223 -15.97 6.20 -6.33
N LYS A 224 -15.36 5.11 -5.86
CA LYS A 224 -15.66 4.54 -4.54
C LYS A 224 -15.27 5.47 -3.40
N ILE A 225 -14.19 6.25 -3.51
CA ILE A 225 -13.74 7.16 -2.45
C ILE A 225 -14.61 8.42 -2.39
N LEU A 226 -15.04 8.94 -3.53
CA LEU A 226 -15.87 10.15 -3.61
C LEU A 226 -17.37 9.87 -3.38
N ASP A 227 -17.77 8.60 -3.24
CA ASP A 227 -19.18 8.16 -3.16
C ASP A 227 -20.03 8.72 -4.32
N ASP A 228 -19.42 8.86 -5.51
CA ASP A 228 -20.05 9.46 -6.68
C ASP A 228 -20.30 8.40 -7.76
N ASP A 229 -21.56 7.95 -7.84
CA ASP A 229 -22.06 7.04 -8.87
C ASP A 229 -22.52 7.77 -10.15
N SER A 230 -22.42 9.10 -10.19
CA SER A 230 -22.79 9.85 -11.39
C SER A 230 -21.81 9.56 -12.54
N ARG A 231 -22.37 9.27 -13.71
CA ARG A 231 -21.62 8.98 -14.94
C ARG A 231 -21.36 10.24 -15.74
#